data_AF-A0A096W1I4-F1
#
_entry.id   AF-A0A096W1I4-F1
#
_cell.length_a   1.000
_cell.length_b   1.000
_cell.length_c   1.000
_cell.angle_alpha   90.00
_cell.angle_beta   90.00
_cell.angle_gamma   90.00
#
_symmetry.space_group_name_H-M   'P 1'
#
loop_
_entity.id
_entity.type
_entity.pdbx_description
1 polymer ?
#
loop_
_entity_poly.entity_id
_entity_poly.type
_entity_poly.pdbx_seq_one_letter_code
_entity_poly.pdbx_strand_id
1 'polypeptide(L)'
;MKCPLLSVSCLWISLLALSSSASAATKEKDPERKALYRLEYIDIEKVLDNNRMLTNFIRCFLRKGPCSPEARDFRKLLPKLAKTMCSDCSPRQRFIIKKVFKHLMEERPKEWELLMDRFDPQRKYAERLDTFMVDMTTPSTTTTTTSTTPSTPMSSTTQRIIEILRTSTEMSNESSP
;
A
#
# COMPACT_ATOMS: atom_id res chain seq x y z
N MET A 1 7.96 -35.02 -58.79
CA MET A 1 6.83 -35.31 -59.69
C MET A 1 5.55 -34.78 -59.03
N LYS A 2 4.66 -34.22 -59.86
CA LYS A 2 3.47 -33.46 -59.49
C LYS A 2 2.47 -34.34 -58.70
N CYS A 3 1.88 -33.82 -57.61
CA CYS A 3 0.59 -34.31 -57.11
C CYS A 3 -0.52 -33.54 -57.85
N PRO A 4 -1.40 -34.20 -58.61
CA PRO A 4 -2.47 -33.53 -59.34
C PRO A 4 -3.64 -33.19 -58.41
N LEU A 5 -4.21 -32.01 -58.68
CA LEU A 5 -5.59 -31.62 -58.38
C LEU A 5 -6.58 -32.72 -58.82
N LEU A 6 -7.62 -32.95 -58.02
CA LEU A 6 -9.04 -32.63 -58.28
C LEU A 6 -9.89 -33.35 -57.22
N SER A 7 -10.70 -32.57 -56.48
CA SER A 7 -12.18 -32.66 -56.50
C SER A 7 -12.70 -33.94 -55.82
N VAL A 8 -13.40 -33.93 -54.69
CA VAL A 8 -14.68 -33.27 -54.47
C VAL A 8 -14.91 -33.16 -52.96
N SER A 9 -15.04 -31.92 -52.48
CA SER A 9 -16.03 -31.46 -51.50
C SER A 9 -16.30 -32.26 -50.21
N CYS A 10 -15.85 -31.66 -49.11
CA CYS A 10 -16.74 -31.15 -48.06
C CYS A 10 -17.58 -32.11 -47.20
N LEU A 11 -17.23 -33.38 -47.01
CA LEU A 11 -17.97 -34.23 -46.05
C LEU A 11 -17.11 -34.87 -44.96
N TRP A 12 -15.98 -34.26 -44.62
CA TRP A 12 -15.27 -34.49 -43.35
C TRP A 12 -15.21 -33.20 -42.50
N ILE A 13 -16.23 -32.35 -42.63
CA ILE A 13 -16.55 -31.24 -41.73
C ILE A 13 -17.10 -31.76 -40.37
N SER A 14 -16.95 -33.06 -40.07
CA SER A 14 -17.47 -33.69 -38.83
C SER A 14 -16.40 -34.29 -37.93
N LEU A 15 -15.20 -33.73 -37.94
CA LEU A 15 -14.23 -33.87 -36.84
C LEU A 15 -13.64 -32.47 -36.62
N LEU A 16 -14.35 -31.52 -36.01
CA LEU A 16 -14.58 -31.47 -34.56
C LEU A 16 -13.44 -32.13 -33.75
N ALA A 17 -12.20 -31.95 -34.21
CA ALA A 17 -11.10 -31.71 -33.31
C ALA A 17 -11.43 -30.42 -32.57
N LEU A 18 -12.16 -30.62 -31.47
CA LEU A 18 -12.27 -29.74 -30.32
C LEU A 18 -10.84 -29.46 -29.84
N SER A 19 -10.09 -28.62 -30.55
CA SER A 19 -9.02 -27.86 -29.92
C SER A 19 -9.71 -26.75 -29.13
N SER A 20 -10.33 -27.14 -28.02
CA SER A 20 -10.42 -26.26 -26.87
C SER A 20 -8.98 -25.87 -26.58
N SER A 21 -8.51 -24.74 -27.10
CA SER A 21 -7.41 -24.04 -26.47
C SER A 21 -7.95 -23.58 -25.14
N ALA A 22 -7.98 -24.51 -24.17
CA ALA A 22 -7.97 -24.17 -22.78
C ALA A 22 -6.74 -23.28 -22.62
N SER A 23 -6.97 -21.97 -22.51
CA SER A 23 -5.96 -21.03 -22.08
C SER A 23 -5.59 -21.44 -20.66
N ALA A 24 -4.65 -22.36 -20.54
CA ALA A 24 -3.95 -22.62 -19.31
C ALA A 24 -3.37 -21.26 -18.90
N ALA A 25 -3.98 -20.65 -17.90
CA ALA A 25 -3.46 -19.45 -17.27
C ALA A 25 -2.04 -19.80 -16.82
N THR A 26 -1.04 -19.33 -17.56
CA THR A 26 0.34 -19.46 -17.17
C THR A 26 0.49 -18.70 -15.86
N LYS A 27 0.60 -19.44 -14.74
CA LYS A 27 1.09 -18.90 -13.46
C LYS A 27 2.56 -18.58 -13.64
N GLU A 28 2.85 -17.52 -14.39
CA GLU A 28 4.21 -17.17 -14.74
C GLU A 28 4.65 -15.98 -13.87
N LYS A 29 5.40 -16.31 -12.81
CA LYS A 29 6.18 -15.41 -11.93
C LYS A 29 5.58 -14.01 -11.75
N ASP A 30 4.68 -13.88 -10.77
CA ASP A 30 4.11 -12.60 -10.34
C ASP A 30 5.21 -11.52 -10.13
N PRO A 31 5.36 -10.56 -11.07
CA PRO A 31 6.37 -9.51 -10.96
C PRO A 31 6.08 -8.57 -9.80
N GLU A 32 4.82 -8.48 -9.35
CA GLU A 32 4.40 -7.67 -8.21
C GLU A 32 4.91 -8.28 -6.91
N ARG A 33 4.78 -9.61 -6.74
CA ARG A 33 5.36 -10.34 -5.59
C ARG A 33 6.88 -10.16 -5.52
N LYS A 34 7.56 -10.26 -6.66
CA LYS A 34 9.03 -10.04 -6.71
C LYS A 34 9.40 -8.60 -6.35
N ALA A 35 8.61 -7.62 -6.76
CA ALA A 35 8.82 -6.22 -6.38
C ALA A 35 8.62 -6.00 -4.87
N LEU A 36 7.57 -6.59 -4.27
CA LEU A 36 7.34 -6.55 -2.81
C LEU A 36 8.48 -7.21 -2.03
N TYR A 37 8.92 -8.39 -2.43
CA TYR A 37 10.01 -9.11 -1.76
C TYR A 37 11.32 -8.31 -1.71
N ARG A 38 11.63 -7.53 -2.76
CA ARG A 38 12.83 -6.67 -2.76
C ARG A 38 12.80 -5.55 -1.72
N LEU A 39 11.61 -5.10 -1.30
CA LEU A 39 11.51 -4.11 -0.23
C LEU A 39 12.10 -4.64 1.07
N GLU A 40 12.10 -5.96 1.30
CA GLU A 40 12.61 -6.54 2.54
C GLU A 40 14.15 -6.46 2.66
N TYR A 41 14.85 -6.22 1.56
CA TYR A 41 16.32 -6.20 1.52
C TYR A 41 16.91 -4.83 1.15
N ILE A 42 16.07 -3.88 0.74
CA ILE A 42 16.55 -2.53 0.40
C ILE A 42 16.76 -1.70 1.68
N ASP A 43 17.86 -0.96 1.70
CA ASP A 43 18.11 0.07 2.71
C ASP A 43 17.37 1.34 2.29
N ILE A 44 16.16 1.53 2.83
CA ILE A 44 15.29 2.61 2.38
C ILE A 44 15.83 3.99 2.77
N GLU A 45 16.55 4.11 3.89
CA GLU A 45 17.16 5.38 4.33
C GLU A 45 18.12 5.89 3.28
N LYS A 46 19.03 5.03 2.81
CA LYS A 46 20.01 5.41 1.78
C LYS A 46 19.37 5.88 0.48
N VAL A 47 18.21 5.34 0.13
CA VAL A 47 17.47 5.74 -1.08
C VAL A 47 16.82 7.11 -0.88
N LEU A 48 16.22 7.36 0.29
CA LEU A 48 15.56 8.62 0.61
C LEU A 48 16.57 9.76 0.80
N ASP A 49 17.70 9.51 1.46
CA ASP A 49 18.77 10.50 1.68
C ASP A 49 19.50 10.88 0.38
N ASN A 50 19.51 9.99 -0.62
CA ASN A 50 20.15 10.24 -1.90
C ASN A 50 19.17 10.87 -2.90
N ASN A 51 19.10 12.20 -2.88
CA ASN A 51 18.24 12.99 -3.77
C ASN A 51 18.38 12.65 -5.26
N ARG A 52 19.59 12.35 -5.74
CA ARG A 52 19.81 11.95 -7.15
C ARG A 52 19.16 10.60 -7.43
N MET A 53 19.34 9.64 -6.53
CA MET A 53 18.75 8.31 -6.64
C MET A 53 17.22 8.41 -6.58
N LEU A 54 16.66 9.04 -5.55
CA LEU A 54 15.22 9.24 -5.39
C LEU A 54 14.58 9.92 -6.61
N THR A 55 15.21 10.98 -7.13
CA THR A 55 14.75 11.66 -8.35
C THR A 55 14.68 10.71 -9.55
N ASN A 56 15.65 9.83 -9.73
CA ASN A 56 15.63 8.84 -10.81
C ASN A 56 14.49 7.83 -10.64
N PHE A 57 14.20 7.39 -9.42
CA PHE A 57 13.03 6.54 -9.13
C PHE A 57 11.72 7.25 -9.47
N ILE A 58 11.53 8.49 -9.00
CA ILE A 58 10.32 9.29 -9.29
C ILE A 58 10.16 9.50 -10.79
N ARG A 59 11.22 9.89 -11.50
CA ARG A 59 11.19 10.05 -12.97
C ARG A 59 10.83 8.75 -13.67
N CYS A 60 11.35 7.63 -13.21
CA CYS A 60 10.95 6.31 -13.72
C CYS A 60 9.45 6.07 -13.52
N PHE A 61 8.92 6.32 -12.31
CA PHE A 61 7.51 6.13 -11.96
C PHE A 61 6.58 6.98 -12.84
N LEU A 62 6.99 8.21 -13.12
CA LEU A 62 6.30 9.15 -14.01
C LEU A 62 6.55 8.91 -15.50
N ARG A 63 7.36 7.90 -15.88
CA ARG A 63 7.80 7.62 -17.27
C ARG A 63 8.51 8.81 -17.94
N LYS A 64 9.25 9.61 -17.18
CA LYS A 64 10.00 10.80 -17.64
C LYS A 64 11.52 10.59 -17.65
N GLY A 65 12.01 9.35 -17.62
CA GLY A 65 13.45 9.09 -17.58
C GLY A 65 13.82 7.61 -17.58
N PRO A 66 15.11 7.31 -17.45
CA PRO A 66 15.59 5.93 -17.35
C PRO A 66 15.03 5.25 -16.10
N CYS A 67 14.80 3.93 -16.21
CA CYS A 67 14.36 3.09 -15.10
C CYS A 67 15.41 2.02 -14.83
N SER A 68 15.88 1.93 -13.59
CA SER A 68 16.60 0.73 -13.16
C SER A 68 15.66 -0.49 -13.19
N PRO A 69 16.20 -1.73 -13.23
CA PRO A 69 15.38 -2.94 -13.12
C PRO A 69 14.48 -2.94 -11.88
N GLU A 70 14.99 -2.47 -10.74
CA GLU A 70 14.27 -2.35 -9.47
C GLU A 70 13.13 -1.34 -9.56
N ALA A 71 13.43 -0.12 -10.03
CA ALA A 71 12.42 0.93 -10.19
C ALA A 71 11.32 0.50 -11.17
N ARG A 72 11.69 -0.18 -12.25
CA ARG A 72 10.75 -0.68 -13.26
C ARG A 72 9.77 -1.69 -12.70
N ASP A 73 10.23 -2.59 -11.86
CA ASP A 73 9.36 -3.60 -11.27
C ASP A 73 8.48 -3.00 -10.17
N PHE A 74 9.03 -2.09 -9.35
CA PHE A 74 8.22 -1.35 -8.39
C PHE A 74 7.14 -0.49 -9.05
N ARG A 75 7.46 0.15 -10.19
CA ARG A 75 6.48 0.90 -10.98
C ARG A 75 5.30 0.04 -11.45
N LYS A 76 5.53 -1.24 -11.75
CA LYS A 76 4.46 -2.18 -12.14
C LYS A 76 3.57 -2.56 -10.94
N LEU A 77 4.15 -2.56 -9.74
CA LEU A 77 3.46 -2.85 -8.48
C LEU A 77 2.59 -1.68 -7.99
N LEU A 78 2.95 -0.43 -8.32
CA LEU A 78 2.25 0.78 -7.82
C LEU A 78 0.72 0.78 -8.02
N PRO A 79 0.14 0.38 -9.18
CA PRO A 79 -1.32 0.32 -9.34
C PRO A 79 -2.01 -0.62 -8.35
N LYS A 80 -1.37 -1.76 -8.04
CA LYS A 80 -1.89 -2.69 -7.03
C LYS A 80 -1.79 -2.10 -5.64
N LEU A 81 -0.65 -1.50 -5.28
CA LEU A 81 -0.49 -0.83 -4.00
C LEU A 81 -1.53 0.28 -3.80
N ALA A 82 -1.78 1.09 -4.83
CA ALA A 82 -2.81 2.13 -4.81
C ALA A 82 -4.22 1.57 -4.59
N LYS A 83 -4.54 0.43 -5.22
CA LYS A 83 -5.88 -0.18 -5.10
C LYS A 83 -6.10 -0.88 -3.76
N THR A 84 -5.10 -1.61 -3.26
CA THR A 84 -5.25 -2.51 -2.11
C THR A 84 -4.65 -1.97 -0.81
N MET A 85 -3.93 -0.85 -0.85
CA MET A 85 -3.17 -0.33 0.29
C MET A 85 -2.29 -1.39 0.97
N CYS A 86 -1.68 -2.27 0.16
CA CYS A 86 -0.78 -3.31 0.67
C CYS A 86 -1.46 -4.28 1.67
N SER A 87 -2.73 -4.66 1.43
CA SER A 87 -3.49 -5.57 2.29
C SER A 87 -2.74 -6.86 2.65
N ASP A 88 -1.95 -7.39 1.71
CA ASP A 88 -1.28 -8.69 1.83
C ASP A 88 0.21 -8.57 2.16
N CYS A 89 0.66 -7.38 2.59
CA CYS A 89 2.07 -7.09 2.79
C CYS A 89 2.56 -7.41 4.19
N SER A 90 3.85 -7.77 4.30
CA SER A 90 4.50 -7.99 5.59
C SER A 90 4.63 -6.69 6.39
N PRO A 91 4.78 -6.75 7.73
CA PRO A 91 4.95 -5.55 8.56
C PRO A 91 6.10 -4.66 8.10
N ARG A 92 7.21 -5.27 7.68
CA ARG A 92 8.38 -4.56 7.14
C ARG A 92 8.05 -3.83 5.83
N GLN A 93 7.33 -4.48 4.92
CA GLN A 93 6.90 -3.86 3.66
C GLN A 93 5.98 -2.66 3.91
N ARG A 94 5.01 -2.80 4.84
CA ARG A 94 4.12 -1.69 5.24
C ARG A 94 4.92 -0.53 5.84
N PHE A 95 5.86 -0.80 6.74
CA PHE A 95 6.75 0.22 7.31
C PHE A 95 7.51 0.99 6.23
N ILE A 96 8.14 0.28 5.29
CA ILE A 96 8.92 0.90 4.22
C ILE A 96 8.03 1.77 3.32
N ILE A 97 6.86 1.28 2.93
CA ILE A 97 5.92 2.02 2.08
C ILE A 97 5.43 3.29 2.78
N LYS A 98 5.02 3.19 4.06
CA LYS A 98 4.62 4.36 4.85
C LYS A 98 5.74 5.37 4.97
N LYS A 99 6.98 4.91 5.20
CA LYS A 99 8.14 5.78 5.28
C LYS A 99 8.40 6.54 3.98
N VAL A 100 8.32 5.85 2.83
CA VAL A 100 8.44 6.48 1.51
C VAL A 100 7.33 7.50 1.29
N PHE A 101 6.07 7.15 1.57
CA PHE A 101 4.94 8.05 1.40
C PHE A 101 5.08 9.29 2.28
N LYS A 102 5.43 9.11 3.55
CA LYS A 102 5.67 10.22 4.48
C LYS A 102 6.75 11.17 3.95
N HIS A 103 7.91 10.64 3.57
CA HIS A 103 9.00 11.45 3.01
C HIS A 103 8.59 12.18 1.73
N LEU A 104 7.84 11.52 0.83
CA LEU A 104 7.35 12.19 -0.38
C LEU A 104 6.32 13.29 -0.07
N MET A 105 5.43 13.08 0.89
CA MET A 105 4.43 14.08 1.29
C MET A 105 5.06 15.30 1.96
N GLU A 106 6.06 15.09 2.82
CA GLU A 106 6.68 16.15 3.62
C GLU A 106 7.80 16.88 2.87
N GLU A 107 8.68 16.13 2.18
CA GLU A 107 9.89 16.69 1.58
C GLU A 107 9.79 16.88 0.06
N ARG A 108 8.88 16.17 -0.62
CA ARG A 108 8.70 16.19 -2.09
C ARG A 108 7.24 16.38 -2.52
N PRO A 109 6.50 17.37 -1.97
CA PRO A 109 5.05 17.47 -2.17
C PRO A 109 4.63 17.66 -3.64
N LYS A 110 5.48 18.34 -4.45
CA LYS A 110 5.22 18.52 -5.88
C LYS A 110 5.30 17.20 -6.64
N GLU A 111 6.32 16.40 -6.35
CA GLU A 111 6.48 15.08 -6.95
C GLU A 111 5.41 14.10 -6.46
N TRP A 112 5.01 14.21 -5.19
CA TRP A 112 3.89 13.44 -4.64
C TRP A 112 2.60 13.71 -5.40
N GLU A 113 2.26 14.97 -5.67
CA GLU A 113 1.07 15.34 -6.44
C GLU A 113 1.11 14.74 -7.85
N LEU A 114 2.25 14.83 -8.55
CA LEU A 114 2.43 14.23 -9.88
C LEU A 114 2.25 12.70 -9.86
N LEU A 115 2.68 12.04 -8.79
CA LEU A 115 2.49 10.59 -8.63
C LEU A 115 1.01 10.27 -8.38
N MET A 116 0.33 11.04 -7.53
CA MET A 116 -1.10 10.87 -7.29
C MET A 116 -1.90 11.07 -8.57
N ASP A 117 -1.61 12.11 -9.36
CA ASP A 117 -2.30 12.33 -10.64
C ASP A 117 -2.02 11.20 -11.65
N ARG A 118 -0.87 10.53 -11.54
CA ARG A 118 -0.52 9.40 -12.42
C ARG A 118 -1.22 8.10 -12.03
N PHE A 119 -1.35 7.82 -10.73
CA PHE A 119 -1.79 6.51 -10.23
C PHE A 119 -3.20 6.52 -9.61
N ASP A 120 -3.67 7.67 -9.14
CA ASP A 120 -5.02 7.91 -8.61
C ASP A 120 -5.53 9.32 -8.98
N PRO A 121 -5.72 9.63 -10.28
CA PRO A 121 -6.15 10.96 -10.73
C PRO A 121 -7.50 11.41 -10.19
N GLN A 122 -8.36 10.46 -9.82
CA GLN A 122 -9.69 10.72 -9.27
C GLN A 122 -9.69 10.72 -7.73
N ARG A 123 -8.52 10.58 -7.10
CA ARG A 123 -8.35 10.54 -5.63
C ARG A 123 -9.26 9.51 -4.94
N LYS A 124 -9.57 8.40 -5.62
CA LYS A 124 -10.46 7.32 -5.14
C LYS A 124 -9.91 6.60 -3.92
N TYR A 125 -8.61 6.66 -3.70
CA TYR A 125 -7.92 5.94 -2.63
C TYR A 125 -7.40 6.87 -1.54
N ALA A 126 -7.67 8.19 -1.61
CA ALA A 126 -7.15 9.18 -0.67
C ALA A 126 -7.52 8.85 0.79
N GLU A 127 -8.79 8.57 1.08
CA GLU A 127 -9.24 8.22 2.44
C GLU A 127 -8.57 6.95 2.99
N ARG A 128 -8.39 5.93 2.13
CA ARG A 128 -7.70 4.68 2.52
C ARG A 128 -6.22 4.92 2.75
N LEU A 129 -5.63 5.82 1.98
CA LEU A 129 -4.24 6.22 2.15
C LEU A 129 -4.04 6.94 3.48
N ASP A 130 -4.92 7.89 3.81
CA ASP A 130 -4.89 8.58 5.11
C ASP A 130 -5.01 7.58 6.27
N THR A 131 -5.97 6.65 6.17
CA THR A 131 -6.12 5.56 7.14
C THR A 131 -4.87 4.69 7.24
N PHE A 132 -4.29 4.31 6.09
CA PHE A 132 -3.06 3.53 6.04
C PHE A 132 -1.90 4.26 6.71
N MET A 133 -1.82 5.58 6.63
CA MET A 133 -0.73 6.35 7.25
C MET A 133 -0.83 6.40 8.79
N VAL A 134 -2.04 6.39 9.37
CA VAL A 134 -2.25 6.51 10.83
C VAL A 134 -2.07 5.18 11.59
N ASP A 135 -2.27 4.05 10.92
CA ASP A 135 -2.34 2.69 11.49
C ASP A 135 -1.05 2.14 12.17
N MET A 136 0.09 2.86 12.19
CA MET A 136 1.30 2.39 12.91
C MET A 136 1.57 3.07 14.25
N THR A 137 0.78 4.09 14.62
CA THR A 137 0.94 4.83 15.88
C THR A 137 -0.19 4.59 16.88
N THR A 138 -1.21 3.81 16.51
CA THR A 138 -2.36 3.51 17.36
C THR A 138 -2.22 2.10 17.94
N PRO A 139 -2.07 1.90 19.26
CA PRO A 139 -2.41 0.62 19.85
C PRO A 139 -3.90 0.40 19.58
N SER A 140 -4.23 -0.72 18.93
CA SER A 140 -5.57 -1.14 18.51
C SER A 140 -6.68 -0.62 19.43
N THR A 141 -7.40 0.41 18.98
CA THR A 141 -8.66 0.83 19.62
C THR A 141 -9.75 0.86 18.55
N THR A 142 -10.30 -0.34 18.33
CA THR A 142 -11.73 -0.65 18.14
C THR A 142 -12.46 -0.16 16.89
N THR A 143 -13.02 -1.11 16.10
CA THR A 143 -14.47 -1.23 15.84
C THR A 143 -14.80 -2.62 15.26
N THR A 144 -15.08 -3.57 16.16
CA THR A 144 -16.02 -4.67 15.90
C THR A 144 -17.35 -4.22 16.49
N THR A 145 -18.35 -3.97 15.64
CA THR A 145 -19.74 -3.79 16.08
C THR A 145 -20.48 -5.08 15.76
N THR A 146 -21.01 -5.78 16.79
CA THR A 146 -22.41 -6.28 16.88
C THR A 146 -22.65 -7.08 18.18
N SER A 147 -23.48 -6.47 19.05
CA SER A 147 -24.43 -7.02 20.06
C SER A 147 -23.98 -7.93 21.20
N THR A 148 -24.01 -7.42 22.46
CA THR A 148 -24.97 -7.74 23.55
C THR A 148 -24.47 -7.18 24.90
N THR A 149 -25.20 -6.24 25.49
CA THR A 149 -25.06 -5.59 26.83
C THR A 149 -25.62 -6.52 27.94
N PRO A 150 -25.47 -6.35 29.30
CA PRO A 150 -24.90 -5.25 30.14
C PRO A 150 -23.91 -5.65 31.28
N SER A 151 -23.33 -4.61 31.93
CA SER A 151 -22.77 -4.52 33.30
C SER A 151 -21.44 -5.24 33.61
N THR A 152 -20.33 -4.58 33.98
CA THR A 152 -20.13 -3.71 35.17
C THR A 152 -18.82 -2.91 35.05
N PRO A 153 -18.74 -1.62 35.47
CA PRO A 153 -17.50 -0.87 35.59
C PRO A 153 -17.01 -0.78 37.05
N MET A 154 -15.72 -1.05 37.33
CA MET A 154 -14.94 -0.29 38.33
C MET A 154 -13.52 -0.83 38.57
N SER A 155 -12.55 0.09 38.55
CA SER A 155 -11.45 0.18 39.54
C SER A 155 -10.77 1.55 39.34
N SER A 156 -11.35 2.67 39.81
CA SER A 156 -11.53 3.20 41.18
C SER A 156 -10.25 3.61 41.94
N THR A 157 -9.08 3.05 41.63
CA THR A 157 -7.88 3.37 42.44
C THR A 157 -7.08 4.56 41.89
N THR A 158 -7.01 4.75 40.58
CA THR A 158 -6.17 5.80 39.99
C THR A 158 -6.82 7.20 40.01
N GLN A 159 -8.15 7.27 40.04
CA GLN A 159 -8.86 8.56 40.09
C GLN A 159 -8.83 9.24 41.46
N ARG A 160 -8.66 8.49 42.57
CA ARG A 160 -8.54 9.07 43.91
C ARG A 160 -7.21 9.78 44.18
N ILE A 161 -6.13 9.38 43.49
CA ILE A 161 -4.81 9.99 43.69
C ILE A 161 -4.74 11.38 43.02
N ILE A 162 -5.41 11.56 41.89
CA ILE A 162 -5.41 12.84 41.15
C ILE A 162 -6.23 13.92 41.88
N GLU A 163 -7.30 13.56 42.58
CA GLU A 163 -8.13 14.51 43.36
C GLU A 163 -7.40 15.03 44.62
N ILE A 164 -6.60 14.20 45.28
CA ILE A 164 -5.82 14.58 46.49
C ILE A 164 -4.71 15.59 46.14
N LEU A 165 -4.09 15.46 44.96
CA LEU A 165 -3.05 16.40 44.53
C LEU A 165 -3.62 17.75 44.12
N ARG A 166 -4.87 17.78 43.61
CA ARG A 166 -5.55 19.01 43.17
C ARG A 166 -5.99 19.90 44.35
N THR A 167 -6.35 19.32 45.49
CA THR A 167 -6.78 20.08 46.69
C THR A 167 -5.63 20.73 47.47
N SER A 168 -4.38 20.32 47.24
CA SER A 168 -3.22 20.88 47.95
C SER A 168 -2.71 22.20 47.35
N THR A 169 -3.08 22.54 46.11
CA THR A 169 -2.59 23.74 45.40
C THR A 169 -3.45 25.00 45.57
N GLU A 170 -4.63 24.92 46.20
CA GLU A 170 -5.53 26.09 46.37
C GLU A 170 -5.29 26.87 47.67
N MET A 171 -4.39 26.43 48.56
CA MET A 171 -4.23 27.03 49.90
C MET A 171 -3.03 27.99 50.05
N SER A 172 -2.46 28.51 48.94
CA SER A 172 -1.30 29.41 48.99
C SER A 172 -1.48 30.77 48.30
N ASN A 173 -2.66 31.12 47.80
CA ASN A 173 -2.85 32.38 47.06
C ASN A 173 -3.83 33.40 47.66
N GLU A 174 -4.18 33.27 48.95
CA GLU A 174 -5.02 34.24 49.65
C GLU A 174 -4.32 34.71 50.94
N SER A 175 -3.29 35.57 50.81
CA SER A 175 -2.78 36.39 51.94
C SER A 175 -1.73 37.41 51.46
N SER A 176 -2.19 38.54 50.92
CA SER A 176 -1.63 39.84 51.32
C SER A 176 -2.55 40.99 50.85
N PRO A 177 -2.99 41.89 51.75
CA PRO A 177 -3.39 43.24 51.36
C PRO A 177 -2.18 44.09 50.95
#